data_AF-A0A3N1PZQ7-F1
#
_entry.id   AF-A0A3N1PZQ7-F1
#
_cell.length_a   1.000
_cell.length_b   1.000
_cell.length_c   1.000
_cell.angle_alpha   90.00
_cell.angle_beta   90.00
_cell.angle_gamma   90.00
#
_symmetry.space_group_name_H-M   'P 1'
#
loop_
_entity.id
_entity.type
_entity.pdbx_description
1 polymer ?
#
loop_
_entity_poly.entity_id
_entity_poly.type
_entity_poly.pdbx_seq_one_letter_code
_entity_poly.pdbx_strand_id
1 'polypeptide(L)'
;MAGAAGRLLHAATLLTAETRTHNPYAQSLLTAALAHTYAVWGRLRDEDPYELARRDLAARFARTAWRHHGGQGGVLAALSPQERLVVVLRLCEGVAEEQVAALLGLSEARVRAVCARSVATLRAAARDGAAGAVARQDSGAAA
;
A
#
# COMPACT_ATOMS: atom_id res chain seq x y z
N MET A 1 -6.62 21.14 -7.76
CA MET A 1 -7.14 19.92 -7.10
C MET A 1 -6.59 18.62 -7.71
N ALA A 2 -5.35 18.59 -8.23
CA ALA A 2 -4.79 17.38 -8.86
C ALA A 2 -4.08 16.40 -7.88
N GLY A 3 -4.09 16.68 -6.57
CA GLY A 3 -3.34 15.89 -5.59
C GLY A 3 -4.06 14.66 -5.03
N ALA A 4 -5.35 14.77 -4.72
CA ALA A 4 -6.08 13.74 -3.97
C ALA A 4 -6.21 12.41 -4.74
N ALA A 5 -6.64 12.46 -6.01
CA ALA A 5 -6.76 11.28 -6.85
C ALA A 5 -5.39 10.62 -7.12
N GLY A 6 -4.34 11.43 -7.32
CA GLY A 6 -2.98 10.93 -7.51
C GLY A 6 -2.42 10.23 -6.27
N ARG A 7 -2.71 10.74 -5.06
CA ARG A 7 -2.34 10.09 -3.80
C ARG A 7 -3.06 8.76 -3.60
N LEU A 8 -4.36 8.69 -3.86
CA LEU A 8 -5.12 7.44 -3.74
C LEU A 8 -4.65 6.37 -4.74
N LEU A 9 -4.33 6.77 -5.99
CA LEU A 9 -3.75 5.84 -6.96
C LEU A 9 -2.36 5.38 -6.54
N HIS A 10 -1.54 6.27 -5.99
CA HIS A 10 -0.25 5.90 -5.45
C HIS A 10 -0.38 4.90 -4.30
N ALA A 11 -1.28 5.16 -3.35
CA ALA A 11 -1.58 4.25 -2.24
C ALA A 11 -2.07 2.88 -2.74
N ALA A 12 -3.02 2.85 -3.68
CA ALA A 12 -3.52 1.62 -4.27
C ALA A 12 -2.40 0.79 -4.93
N THR A 13 -1.50 1.47 -5.67
CA THR A 13 -0.34 0.82 -6.33
C THR A 13 0.61 0.19 -5.31
N LEU A 14 0.85 0.87 -4.19
CA LEU A 14 1.67 0.34 -3.10
C LEU A 14 1.00 -0.85 -2.41
N LEU A 15 -0.32 -0.78 -2.17
CA LEU A 15 -1.09 -1.87 -1.56
C LEU A 15 -1.06 -3.14 -2.42
N THR A 16 -1.27 -3.02 -3.73
CA THR A 16 -1.23 -4.16 -4.66
C THR A 16 0.18 -4.64 -4.98
N ALA A 17 1.22 -3.91 -4.53
CA ALA A 17 2.62 -4.16 -4.83
C ALA A 17 2.90 -4.23 -6.35
N GLU A 18 2.18 -3.41 -7.11
CA GLU A 18 2.39 -3.22 -8.55
C GLU A 18 3.41 -2.11 -8.81
N THR A 19 3.88 -2.00 -10.05
CA THR A 19 4.77 -0.92 -10.48
C THR A 19 3.97 0.33 -10.85
N ARG A 20 4.57 1.51 -10.77
CA ARG A 20 3.86 2.76 -11.15
C ARG A 20 3.44 2.80 -12.63
N THR A 21 4.16 2.08 -13.49
CA THR A 21 3.91 2.03 -14.94
C THR A 21 2.91 0.95 -15.34
N HIS A 22 2.74 -0.08 -14.52
CA HIS A 22 1.80 -1.17 -14.79
C HIS A 22 1.08 -1.59 -13.51
N ASN A 23 -0.11 -1.03 -13.30
CA ASN A 23 -0.92 -1.21 -12.09
C ASN A 23 -2.42 -1.44 -12.34
N PRO A 24 -2.81 -2.40 -13.22
CA PRO A 24 -4.21 -2.67 -13.53
C PRO A 24 -5.05 -3.03 -12.29
N TYR A 25 -4.50 -3.74 -11.30
CA TYR A 25 -5.26 -4.10 -10.09
C TYR A 25 -5.49 -2.88 -9.19
N ALA A 26 -4.49 -2.03 -9.02
CA ALA A 26 -4.61 -0.79 -8.26
C ALA A 26 -5.66 0.15 -8.87
N GLN A 27 -5.67 0.28 -10.19
CA GLN A 27 -6.66 1.09 -10.90
C GLN A 27 -8.07 0.54 -10.69
N SER A 28 -8.28 -0.76 -10.89
CA SER A 28 -9.58 -1.42 -10.67
C SER A 28 -10.07 -1.25 -9.22
N LEU A 29 -9.16 -1.45 -8.25
CA LEU A 29 -9.45 -1.28 -6.83
C LEU A 29 -9.85 0.17 -6.50
N LEU A 30 -9.11 1.15 -7.02
CA LEU A 30 -9.39 2.57 -6.83
C LEU A 30 -10.72 2.97 -7.48
N THR A 31 -10.99 2.54 -8.71
CA THR A 31 -12.25 2.81 -9.39
C THR A 31 -13.43 2.30 -8.58
N ALA A 32 -13.33 1.08 -8.03
CA ALA A 32 -14.38 0.53 -7.18
C ALA A 32 -14.57 1.33 -5.87
N ALA A 33 -13.49 1.83 -5.27
CA ALA A 33 -13.55 2.64 -4.06
C ALA A 33 -14.16 4.03 -4.30
N LEU A 34 -13.78 4.68 -5.40
CA LEU A 34 -14.33 5.97 -5.81
C LEU A 34 -15.80 5.85 -6.19
N ALA A 35 -16.19 4.79 -6.92
CA ALA A 35 -17.58 4.53 -7.27
C ALA A 35 -18.46 4.37 -6.03
N HIS A 36 -17.97 3.66 -5.01
CA HIS A 36 -18.68 3.53 -3.74
C HIS A 36 -18.78 4.87 -3.01
N THR A 37 -17.66 5.58 -2.85
CA THR A 37 -17.60 6.91 -2.24
C THR A 37 -18.59 7.87 -2.89
N TYR A 38 -18.66 7.87 -4.22
CA TYR A 38 -19.63 8.68 -4.96
C TYR A 38 -21.08 8.25 -4.72
N ALA A 39 -21.36 6.95 -4.69
CA ALA A 39 -22.70 6.43 -4.46
C ALA A 39 -23.24 6.76 -3.06
N VAL A 40 -22.37 6.82 -2.05
CA VAL A 40 -22.78 7.17 -0.68
C VAL A 40 -22.74 8.68 -0.42
N TRP A 41 -22.06 9.46 -1.28
CA TRP A 41 -21.77 10.90 -1.11
C TRP A 41 -22.95 11.75 -0.65
N GLY A 42 -24.14 11.51 -1.20
CA GLY A 42 -25.35 12.27 -0.86
C GLY A 42 -25.78 12.17 0.61
N ARG A 43 -25.20 11.23 1.38
CA ARG A 43 -25.51 10.99 2.81
C ARG A 43 -24.42 11.48 3.77
N LEU A 44 -23.30 12.00 3.26
CA LEU A 44 -22.04 12.21 4.00
C LEU A 44 -21.79 13.65 4.46
N ARG A 45 -22.83 14.39 4.85
CA ARG A 45 -22.80 15.87 4.98
C ARG A 45 -21.59 16.48 5.73
N ASP A 46 -20.89 15.74 6.60
CA ASP A 46 -19.70 16.21 7.34
C ASP A 46 -18.44 15.31 7.25
N GLU A 47 -18.43 14.20 6.49
CA GLU A 47 -17.25 13.31 6.43
C GLU A 47 -16.30 13.70 5.28
N ASP A 48 -14.99 13.69 5.51
CA ASP A 48 -14.02 14.00 4.46
C ASP A 48 -14.08 12.93 3.35
N PRO A 49 -14.42 13.33 2.10
CA PRO A 49 -14.36 12.52 0.89
C PRO A 49 -13.14 11.62 0.74
N TYR A 50 -11.96 12.19 1.04
CA TYR A 50 -10.69 11.53 0.87
C TYR A 50 -10.50 10.44 1.92
N GLU A 51 -10.88 10.73 3.16
CA GLU A 51 -10.87 9.78 4.27
C GLU A 51 -11.75 8.58 3.99
N LEU A 52 -12.97 8.82 3.50
CA LEU A 52 -13.88 7.75 3.13
C LEU A 52 -13.32 6.90 1.99
N ALA A 53 -12.83 7.53 0.92
CA ALA A 53 -12.24 6.81 -0.21
C ALA A 53 -11.03 5.97 0.21
N ARG A 54 -10.16 6.52 1.07
CA ARG A 54 -9.00 5.81 1.64
C ARG A 54 -9.42 4.63 2.51
N ARG A 55 -10.42 4.81 3.36
CA ARG A 55 -10.95 3.75 4.23
C ARG A 55 -11.57 2.61 3.41
N ASP A 56 -12.40 2.94 2.41
CA ASP A 56 -13.02 1.94 1.55
C ASP A 56 -11.97 1.21 0.69
N LEU A 57 -10.97 1.93 0.16
CA LEU A 57 -9.84 1.35 -0.54
C LEU A 57 -9.10 0.32 0.32
N ALA A 58 -8.75 0.68 1.56
CA ALA A 58 -8.07 -0.20 2.50
C ALA A 58 -8.92 -1.44 2.87
N ALA A 59 -10.22 -1.24 3.13
CA ALA A 59 -11.15 -2.32 3.46
C ALA A 59 -11.37 -3.27 2.28
N ARG A 60 -11.42 -2.77 1.05
CA ARG A 60 -11.48 -3.60 -0.17
C ARG A 60 -10.22 -4.42 -0.34
N PHE A 61 -9.05 -3.79 -0.22
CA PHE A 61 -7.78 -4.48 -0.34
C PHE A 61 -7.63 -5.57 0.73
N ALA A 62 -8.00 -5.31 1.99
CA ALA A 62 -7.97 -6.33 3.04
C ALA A 62 -8.79 -7.58 2.70
N ARG A 63 -9.94 -7.41 2.02
CA ARG A 63 -10.81 -8.52 1.57
C ARG A 63 -10.25 -9.27 0.36
N THR A 64 -9.52 -8.61 -0.52
CA THR A 64 -8.93 -9.21 -1.73
C THR A 64 -7.47 -9.62 -1.57
N ALA A 65 -6.86 -9.32 -0.42
CA ALA A 65 -5.44 -9.48 -0.12
C ALA A 65 -4.90 -10.89 -0.39
N TRP A 66 -5.73 -11.93 -0.24
CA TRP A 66 -5.41 -13.32 -0.58
C TRP A 66 -5.01 -13.54 -2.04
N ARG A 67 -5.53 -12.70 -2.95
CA ARG A 67 -5.18 -12.72 -4.38
C ARG A 67 -3.85 -12.01 -4.69
N HIS A 68 -3.33 -11.24 -3.75
CA HIS A 68 -2.11 -10.43 -3.89
C HIS A 68 -0.98 -10.93 -2.99
N HIS A 69 -0.94 -12.23 -2.68
CA HIS A 69 0.08 -12.82 -1.81
C HIS A 69 1.49 -12.79 -2.42
N GLY A 70 1.60 -12.87 -3.75
CA GLY A 70 2.85 -12.60 -4.48
C GLY A 70 2.91 -11.15 -4.94
N GLY A 71 3.96 -10.42 -4.52
CA GLY A 71 4.21 -9.07 -4.99
C GLY A 71 4.47 -9.03 -6.50
N GLN A 72 3.90 -8.05 -7.21
CA GLN A 72 3.96 -7.93 -8.67
C GLN A 72 5.13 -7.05 -9.12
N GLY A 73 6.28 -7.18 -8.45
CA GLY A 73 7.51 -6.43 -8.76
C GLY A 73 7.54 -4.97 -8.27
N GLY A 74 6.53 -4.51 -7.54
CA GLY A 74 6.54 -3.19 -6.90
C GLY A 74 7.48 -3.09 -5.69
N VAL A 75 7.74 -1.87 -5.22
CA VAL A 75 8.68 -1.60 -4.11
C VAL A 75 8.30 -2.31 -2.79
N LEU A 76 7.01 -2.60 -2.59
CA LEU A 76 6.52 -3.32 -1.41
C LEU A 76 6.30 -4.83 -1.64
N ALA A 77 6.83 -5.39 -2.74
CA ALA A 77 6.63 -6.80 -3.09
C ALA A 77 7.17 -7.78 -2.05
N ALA A 78 8.18 -7.39 -1.28
CA ALA A 78 8.75 -8.19 -0.19
C ALA A 78 7.87 -8.27 1.07
N LEU A 79 6.83 -7.44 1.16
CA LEU A 79 5.94 -7.38 2.33
C LEU A 79 4.69 -8.21 2.11
N SER A 80 4.20 -8.84 3.18
CA SER A 80 2.88 -9.46 3.21
C SER A 80 1.77 -8.41 3.01
N PRO A 81 0.56 -8.80 2.55
CA PRO A 81 -0.53 -7.84 2.36
C PRO A 81 -0.87 -7.00 3.60
N GLN A 82 -0.80 -7.60 4.81
CA GLN A 82 -1.06 -6.87 6.06
C GLN A 82 0.04 -5.84 6.36
N GLU A 83 1.31 -6.21 6.15
CA GLU A 83 2.44 -5.27 6.30
C GLU A 83 2.32 -4.11 5.32
N ARG A 84 1.90 -4.37 4.07
CA ARG A 84 1.63 -3.31 3.08
C ARG A 84 0.52 -2.36 3.54
N LEU A 85 -0.58 -2.89 4.05
CA LEU A 85 -1.68 -2.10 4.61
C LEU A 85 -1.20 -1.16 5.72
N VAL A 86 -0.46 -1.71 6.68
CA VAL A 86 0.06 -0.94 7.81
C VAL A 86 1.05 0.12 7.35
N VAL A 87 2.01 -0.22 6.48
CA VAL A 87 3.01 0.73 5.95
C VAL A 87 2.37 1.84 5.14
N VAL A 88 1.46 1.52 4.22
CA VAL A 88 0.82 2.52 3.36
C VAL A 88 -0.02 3.49 4.20
N LEU A 89 -0.84 2.98 5.13
CA LEU A 89 -1.67 3.84 5.95
C LEU A 89 -0.83 4.71 6.92
N ARG A 90 0.17 4.13 7.59
CA ARG A 90 0.98 4.87 8.57
C ARG A 90 1.99 5.83 7.95
N LEU A 91 2.77 5.37 6.97
CA LEU A 91 3.92 6.11 6.45
C LEU A 91 3.61 6.91 5.18
N CYS A 92 2.74 6.42 4.29
CA CYS A 92 2.42 7.13 3.05
C CYS A 92 1.20 8.05 3.22
N GLU A 93 0.21 7.61 4.00
CA GLU A 93 -1.05 8.33 4.18
C GLU A 93 -1.11 9.16 5.47
N GLY A 94 -0.19 8.94 6.41
CA GLY A 94 -0.08 9.70 7.65
C GLY A 94 -1.20 9.42 8.67
N VAL A 95 -1.98 8.34 8.48
CA VAL A 95 -3.07 7.94 9.38
C VAL A 95 -2.51 7.59 10.74
N ALA A 96 -3.10 8.02 11.86
CA ALA A 96 -2.54 7.72 13.18
C ALA A 96 -2.65 6.22 13.56
N GLU A 97 -1.87 5.77 14.55
CA GLU A 97 -1.81 4.35 14.94
C GLU A 97 -3.16 3.83 15.42
N GLU A 98 -3.88 4.66 16.16
CA GLU A 98 -5.20 4.42 16.74
C GLU A 98 -6.23 4.16 15.64
N GLN A 99 -6.21 4.99 14.58
CA GLN A 99 -7.13 4.84 13.45
C GLN A 99 -6.80 3.61 12.60
N VAL A 100 -5.51 3.32 12.38
CA VAL A 100 -5.10 2.10 11.68
C VAL A 100 -5.46 0.84 12.48
N ALA A 101 -5.26 0.87 13.79
CA ALA A 101 -5.64 -0.19 14.71
C ALA A 101 -7.15 -0.47 14.65
N ALA A 102 -7.97 0.57 14.74
CA ALA A 102 -9.42 0.48 14.63
C ALA A 102 -9.87 -0.06 13.25
N LEU A 103 -9.24 0.39 12.16
CA LEU A 103 -9.57 -0.06 10.81
C LEU A 103 -9.24 -1.54 10.59
N LEU A 104 -8.13 -2.02 11.16
CA LEU A 104 -7.64 -3.39 10.97
C LEU A 104 -8.08 -4.38 12.06
N GLY A 105 -8.75 -3.92 13.13
CA GLY A 105 -9.09 -4.75 14.27
C GLY A 105 -7.87 -5.24 15.06
N LEU A 106 -6.82 -4.42 15.13
CA LEU A 106 -5.56 -4.71 15.82
C LEU A 106 -5.38 -3.77 17.02
N SER A 107 -4.41 -4.07 17.90
CA SER A 107 -3.96 -3.10 18.90
C SER A 107 -2.93 -2.12 18.31
N GLU A 108 -2.83 -0.90 18.86
CA GLU A 108 -1.80 0.08 18.46
C GLU A 108 -0.39 -0.47 18.58
N ALA A 109 -0.09 -1.18 19.68
CA ALA A 109 1.19 -1.85 19.87
C ALA A 109 1.49 -2.86 18.75
N ARG A 110 0.46 -3.58 18.27
CA ARG A 110 0.61 -4.51 17.14
C ARG A 110 0.86 -3.76 15.83
N VAL A 111 0.15 -2.65 15.58
CA VAL A 111 0.39 -1.79 14.41
C VAL A 111 1.83 -1.28 14.41
N ARG A 112 2.32 -0.77 15.55
CA ARG A 112 3.71 -0.30 15.70
C ARG A 112 4.73 -1.41 15.46
N ALA A 113 4.51 -2.59 16.02
CA ALA A 113 5.39 -3.75 15.80
C ALA A 113 5.43 -4.18 14.33
N VAL A 114 4.27 -4.19 13.65
CA VAL A 114 4.20 -4.50 12.21
C VAL A 114 4.92 -3.43 11.38
N CYS A 115 4.74 -2.14 11.68
CA CYS A 115 5.50 -1.05 11.04
C CYS A 115 7.01 -1.27 11.16
N ALA A 116 7.51 -1.48 12.39
CA ALA A 116 8.94 -1.68 12.64
C ALA A 116 9.50 -2.89 11.90
N ARG A 117 8.77 -4.02 11.92
CA ARG A 117 9.13 -5.23 11.18
C ARG A 117 9.17 -4.99 9.68
N SER A 118 8.13 -4.34 9.13
CA SER A 118 8.03 -4.06 7.70
C SER A 118 9.20 -3.20 7.21
N VAL A 119 9.56 -2.16 7.97
CA VAL A 119 10.73 -1.32 7.65
C VAL A 119 12.03 -2.13 7.69
N ALA A 120 12.19 -3.05 8.64
CA ALA A 120 13.33 -3.94 8.69
C ALA A 120 13.39 -4.87 7.46
N THR A 121 12.26 -5.46 7.06
CA THR A 121 12.14 -6.28 5.86
C THR A 121 12.50 -5.50 4.59
N LEU A 122 11.98 -4.28 4.43
CA LEU A 122 12.32 -3.43 3.27
C LEU A 122 13.80 -3.07 3.22
N ARG A 123 14.42 -2.77 4.38
CA ARG A 123 15.86 -2.50 4.45
C ARG A 123 16.70 -3.72 4.09
N ALA A 124 16.29 -4.91 4.50
CA ALA A 124 16.96 -6.15 4.12
C ALA A 124 16.84 -6.38 2.60
N ALA A 125 15.64 -6.33 2.04
CA ALA A 125 15.40 -6.50 0.62
C ALA A 125 16.15 -5.48 -0.25
N ALA A 126 16.26 -4.21 0.18
CA ALA A 126 17.04 -3.20 -0.52
C ALA A 126 18.54 -3.49 -0.52
N ARG A 127 19.08 -4.05 0.58
CA ARG A 127 20.49 -4.48 0.66
C ARG A 127 20.76 -5.67 -0.25
N ASP A 128 19.87 -6.66 -0.27
CA ASP A 128 19.99 -7.84 -1.13
C ASP A 128 19.90 -7.44 -2.62
N GLY A 129 19.02 -6.50 -2.96
CA GLY A 129 18.91 -5.93 -4.30
C GLY A 129 20.17 -5.16 -4.73
N ALA A 130 20.79 -4.40 -3.82
CA ALA A 130 22.04 -3.70 -4.08
C ALA A 130 23.21 -4.68 -4.27
N ALA A 131 23.33 -5.70 -3.42
CA ALA A 131 24.36 -6.74 -3.55
C ALA A 131 24.22 -7.53 -4.86
N GLY A 132 23.00 -7.87 -5.27
CA GLY A 132 22.72 -8.53 -6.54
C GLY A 132 22.88 -7.66 -7.79
N ALA A 133 22.93 -6.33 -7.65
CA ALA A 133 23.26 -5.41 -8.74
C ALA A 133 24.78 -5.34 -8.96
N VAL A 134 25.57 -5.26 -7.89
CA VAL A 134 27.04 -5.23 -7.94
C VAL A 134 27.60 -6.51 -8.56
N ALA A 135 27.13 -7.69 -8.13
CA ALA A 135 27.58 -8.97 -8.69
C ALA A 135 27.28 -9.14 -10.20
N ARG A 136 26.19 -8.53 -10.70
CA ARG A 136 25.86 -8.51 -12.14
C ARG A 136 26.78 -7.60 -12.95
N GLN A 137 27.32 -6.54 -12.34
CA GLN A 137 28.25 -5.62 -13.01
C GLN A 137 29.63 -6.27 -13.18
N ASP A 138 30.11 -7.02 -12.18
CA ASP A 138 31.39 -7.74 -12.26
C ASP A 138 31.38 -8.88 -13.30
N SER A 139 30.20 -9.46 -13.56
CA SER A 139 30.01 -10.53 -14.54
C SER A 139 30.00 -10.05 -15.99
N GLY A 140 29.80 -8.74 -16.23
CA GLY A 140 29.69 -8.15 -17.57
C GLY A 140 30.98 -7.55 -18.14
N ALA A 141 32.07 -7.53 -17.36
CA ALA A 141 33.35 -6.91 -17.76
C ALA A 141 34.36 -7.87 -18.40
N ALA A 142 33.97 -9.11 -18.71
CA ALA A 142 34.84 -10.15 -19.26
C ALA A 142 34.53 -10.56 -20.72
N ALA A 143 33.88 -9.70 -21.50
CA ALA A 143 33.61 -9.91 -22.93
C ALA A 143 34.05 -8.69 -23.76
#